data_AF-A0A254QDB0-F1
#
_entry.id   AF-A0A254QDB0-F1
#
_cell.length_a   1.000
_cell.length_b   1.000
_cell.length_c   1.000
_cell.angle_alpha   90.00
_cell.angle_beta   90.00
_cell.angle_gamma   90.00
#
_symmetry.space_group_name_H-M   'P 1'
#
loop_
_entity.id
_entity.type
_entity.pdbx_description
1 polymer ?
#
loop_
_entity_poly.entity_id
_entity_poly.type
_entity_poly.pdbx_seq_one_letter_code
_entity_poly.pdbx_strand_id
1 'polypeptide(L)'
;MRYACCFVVGLLSAVAVSNPFAKVMSANQQIRNVDMATQTEPLLMTTGLPSESLAVSPGGTYYLADLSGNLWMPTTSGAIPAGSLGFGQIGDLDWANNGLWGFSNANQSLFFYDLGLSSIT
;
A
#
# COMPACT_ATOMS: atom_id res chain seq x y z
N MET A 1 30.85 -27.91 40.15
CA MET A 1 29.52 -27.89 39.52
C MET A 1 29.28 -26.51 38.94
N ARG A 2 29.30 -26.36 37.61
CA ARG A 2 28.81 -25.16 36.92
C ARG A 2 28.13 -25.64 35.64
N TYR A 3 26.81 -25.80 35.71
CA TYR A 3 25.97 -25.97 34.54
C TYR A 3 25.74 -24.57 33.96
N ALA A 4 26.36 -24.26 32.82
CA ALA A 4 25.91 -23.15 31.98
C ALA A 4 24.90 -23.75 31.00
N CYS A 5 23.62 -23.53 31.29
CA CYS A 5 22.52 -23.91 30.43
C CYS A 5 22.65 -23.08 29.14
N CYS A 6 23.02 -23.75 28.05
CA CYS A 6 23.04 -23.15 26.71
C CYS A 6 21.61 -22.82 26.33
N PHE A 7 21.22 -21.54 26.41
CA PHE A 7 19.92 -21.07 25.96
C PHE A 7 19.94 -21.09 24.42
N VAL A 8 19.25 -22.08 23.85
CA VAL A 8 18.96 -22.14 22.42
C VAL A 8 17.99 -20.99 22.10
N VAL A 9 18.48 -19.92 21.51
CA VAL A 9 17.64 -18.88 20.91
C VAL A 9 17.17 -19.42 19.56
N GLY A 10 16.00 -20.07 19.55
CA GLY A 10 15.29 -20.42 18.33
C GLY A 10 14.78 -19.14 17.67
N LEU A 11 15.46 -18.69 16.62
CA LEU A 11 14.94 -17.66 15.72
C LEU A 11 13.73 -18.25 14.99
N LEU A 12 12.53 -17.89 15.44
CA LEU A 12 11.30 -18.02 14.66
C LEU A 12 11.37 -17.01 13.52
N SER A 13 11.99 -17.39 12.41
CA SER A 13 11.84 -16.67 11.15
C SER A 13 10.39 -16.86 10.70
N ALA A 14 9.55 -15.83 10.92
CA ALA A 14 8.22 -15.78 10.34
C ALA A 14 8.36 -15.92 8.82
N VAL A 15 7.80 -16.98 8.26
CA VAL A 15 7.75 -17.18 6.81
C VAL A 15 6.80 -16.11 6.29
N ALA A 16 7.35 -15.03 5.71
CA ALA A 16 6.53 -14.02 5.05
C ALA A 16 5.91 -14.69 3.82
N VAL A 17 4.65 -15.08 3.93
CA VAL A 17 3.88 -15.58 2.79
C VAL A 17 3.47 -14.34 2.00
N SER A 18 4.01 -14.18 0.79
CA SER A 18 3.53 -13.13 -0.12
C SER A 18 2.04 -13.33 -0.34
N ASN A 19 1.24 -12.26 -0.24
CA ASN A 19 -0.16 -12.34 -0.65
C ASN A 19 -0.17 -12.84 -2.11
N PRO A 20 -0.82 -13.99 -2.41
CA PRO A 20 -0.74 -14.60 -3.74
C PRO A 20 -1.42 -13.74 -4.82
N PHE A 21 -2.06 -12.64 -4.42
CA PHE A 21 -2.74 -11.74 -5.33
C PHE A 21 -2.17 -10.32 -5.27
N ALA A 22 -1.75 -9.82 -6.43
CA ALA A 22 -1.46 -8.40 -6.61
C ALA A 22 -2.77 -7.62 -6.73
N LYS A 23 -2.79 -6.37 -6.26
CA LYS A 23 -3.90 -5.44 -6.48
C LYS A 23 -3.48 -4.44 -7.53
N VAL A 24 -4.33 -4.21 -8.53
CA VAL A 24 -4.04 -3.26 -9.61
C VAL A 24 -5.19 -2.31 -9.80
N MET A 25 -4.84 -1.07 -10.16
CA MET A 25 -5.79 -0.07 -10.63
C MET A 25 -5.82 -0.11 -12.15
N SER A 26 -7.00 -0.39 -12.72
CA SER A 26 -7.23 -0.40 -14.17
C SER A 26 -7.49 1.01 -14.70
N ALA A 27 -7.19 1.24 -15.99
CA ALA A 27 -7.52 2.47 -16.71
C ALA A 27 -9.01 2.86 -16.65
N ASN A 28 -9.90 1.89 -16.43
CA ASN A 28 -11.34 2.12 -16.24
C ASN A 28 -11.72 2.50 -14.79
N GLN A 29 -10.75 2.92 -13.98
CA GLN A 29 -10.94 3.35 -12.59
C GLN A 29 -11.50 2.25 -11.69
N GLN A 30 -10.93 1.05 -11.83
CA GLN A 30 -11.36 -0.16 -11.14
C GLN A 30 -10.19 -0.79 -10.43
N ILE A 31 -10.39 -1.14 -9.16
CA ILE A 31 -9.43 -1.97 -8.42
C ILE A 31 -9.76 -3.43 -8.69
N ARG A 32 -8.76 -4.17 -9.15
CA ARG A 32 -8.87 -5.60 -9.49
C ARG A 32 -7.85 -6.40 -8.70
N ASN A 33 -8.22 -7.64 -8.43
CA ASN A 33 -7.30 -8.62 -7.89
C ASN A 33 -6.67 -9.37 -9.05
N VAL A 34 -5.35 -9.40 -9.16
CA VAL A 34 -4.66 -10.19 -10.18
C VAL A 34 -4.34 -11.55 -9.58
N ASP A 35 -4.98 -12.59 -10.12
CA ASP A 35 -4.68 -13.97 -9.81
C ASP A 35 -3.79 -14.55 -10.91
N MET A 36 -2.50 -14.68 -10.60
CA MET A 36 -1.52 -15.26 -11.52
C MET A 36 -1.70 -16.77 -11.74
N ALA A 37 -2.34 -17.49 -10.80
CA ALA A 37 -2.54 -18.92 -10.90
C ALA A 37 -3.68 -19.25 -11.88
N THR A 38 -4.76 -18.46 -11.84
CA THR A 38 -5.92 -18.66 -12.72
C THR A 38 -5.93 -17.75 -13.95
N GLN A 39 -4.99 -16.80 -14.03
CA GLN A 39 -4.95 -15.75 -15.07
C GLN A 39 -6.26 -14.96 -15.14
N THR A 40 -6.86 -14.69 -13.98
CA THR A 40 -8.09 -13.91 -13.88
C THR A 40 -7.87 -12.61 -13.12
N GLU A 41 -8.67 -11.60 -13.44
CA GLU A 41 -8.64 -10.30 -12.79
C GLU A 41 -10.02 -9.89 -12.25
N PRO A 42 -10.56 -10.59 -11.24
CA PRO A 42 -11.87 -10.23 -10.69
C PRO A 42 -11.90 -8.79 -10.18
N LEU A 43 -13.01 -8.11 -10.50
CA LEU A 43 -13.30 -6.76 -10.02
C LEU A 43 -13.55 -6.78 -8.52
N LEU A 44 -12.86 -5.89 -7.79
CA LEU A 44 -13.13 -5.65 -6.38
C LEU A 44 -14.07 -4.47 -6.20
N MET A 45 -13.80 -3.36 -6.91
CA MET A 45 -14.60 -2.15 -6.82
C MET A 45 -14.32 -1.19 -7.98
N THR A 46 -15.27 -0.30 -8.24
CA THR A 46 -15.10 0.87 -9.12
C THR A 46 -14.94 2.10 -8.24
N THR A 47 -13.86 2.85 -8.44
CA THR A 47 -13.50 3.98 -7.57
C THR A 47 -14.08 5.30 -8.07
N GLY A 48 -14.33 5.41 -9.38
CA GLY A 48 -14.75 6.66 -10.04
C GLY A 48 -13.70 7.77 -9.95
N LEU A 49 -12.47 7.44 -9.56
CA LEU A 49 -11.35 8.36 -9.47
C LEU A 49 -10.23 7.94 -10.43
N PRO A 50 -9.75 8.85 -11.30
CA PRO A 50 -8.51 8.63 -12.01
C PRO A 50 -7.35 8.64 -11.00
N SER A 51 -6.63 7.53 -10.91
CA SER A 51 -5.50 7.35 -10.00
C SER A 51 -4.30 6.83 -10.77
N GLU A 52 -3.12 7.31 -10.41
CA GLU A 52 -1.86 6.87 -11.01
C GLU A 52 -1.18 5.78 -10.20
N SER A 53 -1.46 5.74 -8.90
CA SER A 53 -0.84 4.78 -7.99
C SER A 53 -1.81 4.22 -6.97
N LEU A 54 -1.49 3.04 -6.45
CA LEU A 54 -2.31 2.27 -5.52
C LEU A 54 -1.44 1.58 -4.47
N ALA A 55 -1.71 1.86 -3.20
CA ALA A 55 -1.15 1.12 -2.08
C ALA A 55 -2.27 0.43 -1.29
N VAL A 56 -1.92 -0.62 -0.55
CA VAL A 56 -2.84 -1.33 0.34
C VAL A 56 -2.19 -1.54 1.69
N SER A 57 -2.87 -1.12 2.77
CA SER A 57 -2.39 -1.38 4.13
C SER A 57 -2.54 -2.86 4.51
N PRO A 58 -1.80 -3.35 5.52
CA PRO A 58 -2.00 -4.68 6.08
C PRO A 58 -3.42 -4.94 6.58
N GLY A 59 -4.16 -3.88 6.95
CA GLY A 59 -5.57 -3.93 7.33
C GLY A 59 -6.54 -4.04 6.15
N GLY A 60 -6.05 -4.01 4.91
CA GLY A 60 -6.86 -4.08 3.69
C GLY A 60 -7.42 -2.74 3.23
N THR A 61 -6.95 -1.62 3.78
CA THR A 61 -7.34 -0.27 3.35
C THR A 61 -6.59 0.10 2.08
N TYR A 62 -7.33 0.51 1.04
CA TYR A 62 -6.75 1.01 -0.21
C TYR A 62 -6.45 2.49 -0.11
N TYR A 63 -5.34 2.90 -0.72
CA TYR A 63 -4.94 4.30 -0.86
C TYR A 63 -4.60 4.59 -2.33
N LEU A 64 -5.24 5.61 -2.89
CA LEU A 64 -5.09 6.04 -4.27
C LEU A 64 -4.50 7.44 -4.31
N ALA A 65 -3.51 7.64 -5.19
CA ALA A 65 -2.96 8.96 -5.46
C ALA A 65 -3.42 9.43 -6.85
N ASP A 66 -4.11 10.58 -6.89
CA ASP A 66 -4.45 11.21 -8.17
C ASP A 66 -3.26 11.98 -8.78
N LEU A 67 -3.44 12.42 -10.03
CA LEU A 67 -2.44 13.19 -10.79
C LEU A 67 -1.92 14.44 -10.06
N SER A 68 -2.75 15.02 -9.20
CA SER A 68 -2.43 16.25 -8.45
C SER A 68 -1.80 15.97 -7.09
N GLY A 69 -1.64 14.70 -6.70
CA GLY A 69 -1.08 14.32 -5.40
C GLY A 69 -2.08 14.25 -4.27
N ASN A 70 -3.38 14.27 -4.54
CA ASN A 70 -4.36 14.06 -3.48
C ASN A 70 -4.47 12.57 -3.19
N LEU A 71 -4.53 12.25 -1.91
CA LEU A 71 -4.67 10.90 -1.41
C LEU A 71 -6.14 10.60 -1.13
N TRP A 72 -6.61 9.47 -1.63
CA TRP A 72 -8.00 9.05 -1.54
C TRP A 72 -8.10 7.62 -0.99
N MET A 73 -9.09 7.39 -0.13
CA MET A 73 -9.51 6.06 0.30
C MET A 73 -10.77 5.66 -0.46
N PRO A 74 -10.68 4.80 -1.48
CA PRO A 74 -11.85 4.36 -2.24
C PRO A 74 -12.74 3.45 -1.38
N THR A 75 -14.03 3.54 -1.63
CA THR A 75 -15.12 2.74 -1.03
C THR A 75 -16.07 2.28 -2.13
N THR A 76 -16.97 1.34 -1.84
CA THR A 76 -17.95 0.88 -2.83
C THR A 76 -18.94 1.96 -3.26
N SER A 77 -19.05 3.06 -2.52
CA SER A 77 -19.95 4.18 -2.75
C SER A 77 -19.25 5.46 -3.25
N GLY A 78 -17.95 5.42 -3.55
CA GLY A 78 -17.17 6.59 -3.95
C GLY A 78 -15.81 6.63 -3.24
N ALA A 79 -15.26 7.81 -2.99
CA ALA A 79 -13.95 7.94 -2.36
C ALA A 79 -13.93 9.01 -1.26
N ILE A 80 -13.17 8.74 -0.21
CA ILE A 80 -13.00 9.62 0.95
C ILE A 80 -11.63 10.31 0.84
N PRO A 81 -11.54 11.64 0.98
CA PRO A 81 -10.25 12.31 1.07
C PRO A 81 -9.44 11.79 2.26
N ALA A 82 -8.20 11.39 2.03
CA ALA A 82 -7.27 10.90 3.05
C ALA A 82 -6.12 11.88 3.33
N GLY A 83 -5.91 12.85 2.45
CA GLY A 83 -4.94 13.92 2.64
C GLY A 83 -4.32 14.38 1.33
N SER A 84 -3.21 15.11 1.44
CA SER A 84 -2.41 15.55 0.29
C SER A 84 -0.96 15.11 0.50
N LEU A 85 -0.40 14.45 -0.50
CA LEU A 85 0.98 13.98 -0.47
C LEU A 85 1.99 15.14 -0.63
N GLY A 86 1.53 16.31 -1.09
CA GLY A 86 2.41 17.46 -1.37
C GLY A 86 3.24 17.34 -2.64
N PHE A 87 3.05 16.26 -3.41
CA PHE A 87 3.74 15.97 -4.67
C PHE A 87 2.74 15.55 -5.75
N GLY A 88 2.97 15.89 -7.01
CA GLY A 88 2.18 15.39 -8.15
C GLY A 88 2.87 14.23 -8.87
N GLN A 89 2.15 13.62 -9.82
CA GLN A 89 2.66 12.53 -10.67
C GLN A 89 3.29 11.39 -9.86
N ILE A 90 2.48 10.77 -9.00
CA ILE A 90 2.96 9.71 -8.12
C ILE A 90 3.09 8.43 -8.93
N GLY A 91 4.34 8.07 -9.25
CA GLY A 91 4.64 6.92 -10.10
C GLY A 91 4.52 5.60 -9.37
N ASP A 92 4.72 5.61 -8.06
CA ASP A 92 4.58 4.43 -7.21
C ASP A 92 4.20 4.83 -5.77
N LEU A 93 3.45 3.97 -5.10
CA LEU A 93 2.95 4.15 -3.75
C LEU A 93 2.91 2.79 -3.06
N ASP A 94 3.69 2.65 -2.00
CA ASP A 94 3.86 1.42 -1.26
C ASP A 94 3.56 1.63 0.22
N TRP A 95 2.86 0.67 0.82
CA TRP A 95 2.70 0.67 2.27
C TRP A 95 3.96 0.09 2.94
N ALA A 96 4.60 0.87 3.81
CA ALA A 96 5.61 0.36 4.74
C ALA A 96 5.75 1.25 5.97
N ASN A 97 6.25 0.70 7.08
CA ASN A 97 6.52 1.45 8.32
C ASN A 97 5.33 2.28 8.82
N ASN A 98 4.11 1.73 8.77
CA ASN A 98 2.85 2.40 9.15
C ASN A 98 2.53 3.70 8.38
N GLY A 99 3.07 3.85 7.18
CA GLY A 99 2.71 4.94 6.28
C GLY A 99 2.87 4.53 4.83
N LEU A 100 2.94 5.55 3.98
CA LEU A 100 3.04 5.39 2.54
C LEU A 100 4.38 5.92 2.06
N TRP A 101 5.17 5.06 1.44
CA TRP A 101 6.30 5.47 0.63
C TRP A 101 5.82 5.74 -0.79
N GLY A 102 6.39 6.74 -1.44
CA GLY A 102 6.08 6.97 -2.84
C GLY A 102 7.18 7.70 -3.58
N PHE A 103 7.14 7.59 -4.91
CA PHE A 103 8.06 8.29 -5.80
C PHE A 103 7.29 9.31 -6.64
N SER A 104 7.70 10.57 -6.58
CA SER A 104 7.14 11.63 -7.43
C SER A 104 7.97 11.76 -8.70
N ASN A 105 7.34 11.53 -9.85
CA ASN A 105 7.96 11.75 -11.16
C ASN A 105 8.14 13.24 -11.45
N ALA A 106 7.25 14.10 -10.96
CA ALA A 106 7.33 15.55 -11.13
C ALA A 106 8.58 16.12 -10.45
N ASN A 107 8.91 15.60 -9.26
CA ASN A 107 10.00 16.09 -8.43
C ASN A 107 11.26 15.20 -8.47
N GLN A 108 11.18 14.02 -9.10
CA GLN A 108 12.25 13.01 -9.15
C GLN A 108 12.76 12.62 -7.75
N SER A 109 11.83 12.39 -6.83
CA SER A 109 12.15 12.21 -5.41
C SER A 109 11.31 11.13 -4.74
N LEU A 110 11.94 10.37 -3.86
CA LEU A 110 11.28 9.47 -2.90
C LEU A 110 10.77 10.28 -1.70
N PHE A 111 9.57 9.98 -1.21
CA PHE A 111 9.00 10.57 -0.01
C PHE A 111 8.33 9.51 0.87
N PHE A 112 8.09 9.89 2.13
CA PHE A 112 7.27 9.16 3.07
C PHE A 112 6.12 10.06 3.53
N TYR A 113 4.91 9.52 3.53
CA TYR A 113 3.70 10.16 4.02
C TYR A 113 3.20 9.41 5.25
N ASP A 114 3.25 10.08 6.40
CA ASP A 114 2.68 9.59 7.64
C ASP A 114 1.18 9.85 7.65
N LEU A 115 0.39 8.81 7.85
CA LEU A 115 -1.06 8.87 7.99
C LEU A 115 -1.52 9.37 9.38
N GLY A 116 -0.59 9.91 10.18
CA GLY A 116 -0.80 10.22 11.59
C GLY A 116 -0.80 8.96 12.46
N LEU A 117 -0.20 7.87 11.97
CA LEU A 117 -0.18 6.56 12.63
C LEU A 117 1.12 6.34 13.42
N SER A 118 2.14 7.15 13.18
CA SER A 118 3.36 7.15 14.00
C SER A 118 3.13 8.02 15.24
N SER A 119 3.04 7.42 16.43
CA SER A 119 3.18 8.18 17.67
C SER A 119 4.67 8.50 17.89
N ILE A 120 5.02 9.77 18.05
CA ILE A 120 6.31 10.14 18.66
C ILE A 120 6.20 9.76 20.15
N THR A 121 6.93 8.74 20.58
CA THR A 121 7.14 8.43 22.01
C THR A 121 8.61 8.58 22.34
#